data_AF-A0A831NW03-F1
#
_entry.id   AF-A0A831NW03-F1
#
_cell.length_a   1.000
_cell.length_b   1.000
_cell.length_c   1.000
_cell.angle_alpha   90.00
_cell.angle_beta   90.00
_cell.angle_gamma   90.00
#
_symmetry.space_group_name_H-M   'P 1'
#
loop_
_entity.id
_entity.type
_entity.pdbx_description
1 polymer ?
#
loop_
_entity_poly.entity_id
_entity_poly.type
_entity_poly.pdbx_seq_one_letter_code
_entity_poly.pdbx_strand_id
1 'polypeptide(L)' 'MEMRVVSEEIEKLRDEMWNVLMGLVKIPAISPDSGGEGEYDKAQKLLEIIKGWPFDKIERYDAPDERAKNGVRPNILAY' A
#
# COMPACT_ATOMS: atom_id res chain seq x y z
N MET A 1 14.11 24.82 -0.44
CA MET A 1 14.45 23.45 -0.85
C MET A 1 14.62 23.47 -2.36
N GLU A 2 15.83 23.32 -2.86
CA GLU A 2 16.05 23.37 -4.32
C GLU A 2 15.42 22.13 -4.97
N MET A 3 14.54 22.34 -5.96
CA MET A 3 13.90 21.23 -6.71
C MET A 3 14.91 20.19 -7.21
N ARG A 4 16.13 20.64 -7.50
CA ARG A 4 17.22 19.79 -7.97
C ARG A 4 17.55 18.65 -7.00
N VAL A 5 17.64 18.93 -5.70
CA VAL A 5 17.97 17.92 -4.69
C VAL A 5 16.88 16.84 -4.64
N VAL A 6 15.61 17.25 -4.67
CA VAL A 6 14.48 16.31 -4.65
C VAL A 6 14.48 15.43 -5.90
N SER A 7 14.68 16.00 -7.08
CA SER A 7 14.71 15.23 -8.33
C SER A 7 15.88 14.23 -8.39
N GLU A 8 17.06 14.61 -7.87
CA GLU A 8 18.22 13.71 -7.80
C GLU A 8 17.98 12.52 -6.84
N GLU A 9 17.30 12.75 -5.72
CA GLU A 9 16.89 11.65 -4.81
C GLU A 9 15.83 10.74 -5.44
N ILE A 10 14.85 11.30 -6.15
CA ILE A 10 13.83 10.51 -6.86
C ILE A 10 14.49 9.56 -7.86
N GLU A 11 15.49 10.02 -8.64
CA GLU A 11 16.16 9.14 -9.60
C GLU A 11 16.90 7.98 -8.92
N LYS A 12 17.51 8.21 -7.75
CA LYS A 12 18.16 7.14 -6.96
C LYS A 12 17.17 6.10 -6.46
N LEU A 13 15.92 6.49 -6.20
CA LEU A 13 14.85 5.60 -5.72
C LEU A 13 14.15 4.81 -6.83
N ARG A 14 14.53 5.00 -8.11
CA ARG A 14 13.84 4.42 -9.27
C ARG A 14 13.61 2.91 -9.16
N ASP A 15 14.65 2.15 -8.83
CA ASP A 15 14.55 0.69 -8.74
C ASP A 15 13.67 0.25 -7.57
N GLU A 16 13.75 0.96 -6.43
CA GLU A 16 12.88 0.70 -5.29
C GLU A 16 11.41 1.00 -5.61
N MET A 17 11.12 2.16 -6.22
CA MET A 17 9.79 2.51 -6.69
C MET A 17 9.22 1.46 -7.66
N TRP A 18 10.04 0.99 -8.60
CA TRP A 18 9.66 -0.08 -9.52
C TRP A 18 9.33 -1.37 -8.79
N ASN A 19 10.19 -1.82 -7.87
CA ASN A 19 10.00 -3.05 -7.13
C ASN A 19 8.74 -3.01 -6.24
N VAL A 20 8.52 -1.88 -5.56
CA VAL A 20 7.31 -1.64 -4.75
C VAL A 20 6.06 -1.67 -5.63
N LEU A 21 6.04 -0.92 -6.73
CA LEU A 21 4.90 -0.87 -7.65
C LEU A 21 4.60 -2.27 -8.23
N MET A 22 5.62 -2.97 -8.71
CA MET A 22 5.45 -4.30 -9.29
C MET A 22 5.02 -5.33 -8.24
N GLY A 23 5.49 -5.22 -7.00
CA GLY A 23 5.03 -6.06 -5.89
C GLY A 23 3.55 -5.87 -5.59
N LEU A 24 3.08 -4.61 -5.58
CA LEU A 24 1.68 -4.28 -5.29
C LEU A 24 0.74 -4.58 -6.47
N VAL A 25 1.12 -4.25 -7.71
CA VAL A 25 0.29 -4.45 -8.91
C VAL A 25 -0.03 -5.92 -9.16
N LYS A 26 0.90 -6.83 -8.85
CA LYS A 26 0.70 -8.27 -9.00
C LYS A 26 -0.37 -8.84 -8.08
N ILE A 27 -0.76 -8.11 -7.03
CA ILE A 27 -1.81 -8.52 -6.10
C ILE A 27 -3.14 -7.92 -6.59
N PRO A 28 -4.12 -8.73 -7.04
CA PRO A 28 -5.43 -8.23 -7.39
C PRO A 28 -6.09 -7.61 -6.15
N ALA A 29 -6.66 -6.41 -6.31
CA ALA A 29 -7.45 -5.73 -5.28
C ALA A 29 -8.74 -5.21 -5.89
N ILE A 30 -9.50 -6.14 -6.48
CA ILE A 30 -10.73 -5.84 -7.20
C ILE A 30 -11.88 -5.79 -6.19
N SER A 31 -12.72 -4.75 -6.26
CA SER A 31 -13.85 -4.58 -5.33
C SER A 31 -14.80 -5.79 -5.37
N PRO A 32 -15.39 -6.20 -4.23
CA PRO A 32 -16.50 -7.14 -4.21
C PRO A 32 -17.67 -6.76 -5.13
N ASP A 33 -17.91 -5.46 -5.33
CA ASP A 33 -18.95 -4.97 -6.27
C ASP A 33 -18.65 -5.35 -7.73
N SER A 34 -17.40 -5.69 -8.04
CA SER A 34 -16.94 -6.15 -9.35
C SER A 34 -16.59 -7.65 -9.36
N GLY A 35 -17.02 -8.40 -8.33
CA GLY A 35 -16.78 -9.84 -8.21
C GLY A 35 -15.37 -10.22 -7.71
N GLY A 36 -14.62 -9.28 -7.14
CA GLY A 36 -13.30 -9.52 -6.55
C GLY A 36 -13.33 -9.77 -5.03
N GLU A 37 -12.17 -10.10 -4.47
CA GLU A 37 -12.01 -10.36 -3.02
C GLU A 37 -11.71 -9.09 -2.20
N GLY A 38 -11.55 -7.93 -2.83
CA GLY A 38 -11.13 -6.69 -2.18
C GLY A 38 -9.61 -6.58 -1.99
N GLU A 39 -9.20 -5.58 -1.22
CA GLU A 39 -7.83 -5.09 -1.09
C GLU A 39 -6.99 -5.74 0.01
N TYR A 40 -7.54 -6.73 0.73
CA TYR A 40 -6.93 -7.27 1.96
C TYR A 40 -5.46 -7.64 1.79
N ASP A 41 -5.14 -8.49 0.82
CA ASP A 41 -3.78 -8.98 0.59
C ASP A 41 -2.82 -7.86 0.17
N LYS A 42 -3.32 -6.90 -0.62
CA LYS A 42 -2.54 -5.73 -1.07
C LYS A 42 -2.22 -4.81 0.10
N ALA A 43 -3.19 -4.59 0.98
CA ALA A 43 -3.00 -3.82 2.20
C ALA A 43 -1.98 -4.48 3.14
N GLN A 44 -2.03 -5.81 3.30
CA GLN A 44 -1.00 -6.54 4.06
C GLN A 44 0.39 -6.36 3.45
N LYS A 45 0.50 -6.48 2.12
CA LYS A 45 1.77 -6.28 1.45
C LYS A 45 2.30 -4.86 1.62
N LEU A 46 1.44 -3.86 1.54
CA LEU A 46 1.82 -2.47 1.76
C LEU A 46 2.33 -2.27 3.20
N LEU A 47 1.63 -2.79 4.21
CA LEU A 47 2.06 -2.72 5.61
C LEU A 47 3.45 -3.34 5.82
N GLU A 48 3.76 -4.47 5.18
CA GLU A 48 5.11 -5.06 5.23
C GLU A 48 6.18 -4.12 4.64
N ILE A 49 5.87 -3.43 3.54
CA ILE A 49 6.79 -2.52 2.85
C ILE A 49 7.05 -1.27 3.71
N ILE A 50 5.98 -0.62 4.18
CA ILE A 50 6.09 0.69 4.85
C ILE A 50 6.50 0.59 6.31
N LYS A 51 6.49 -0.61 6.92
CA LYS A 51 6.92 -0.80 8.33
C LYS A 51 8.35 -0.35 8.59
N GLY A 52 9.22 -0.35 7.58
CA GLY A 52 10.60 0.10 7.69
C GLY A 52 10.81 1.60 7.40
N TRP A 53 9.76 2.33 7.05
CA TRP A 53 9.85 3.74 6.68
C TRP A 53 9.78 4.66 7.90
N PRO A 54 10.25 5.91 7.80
CA PRO A 54 10.35 6.83 8.93
C PRO A 54 9.00 7.51 9.26
N PHE A 55 7.94 6.71 9.45
CA PHE A 55 6.67 7.18 10.01
C PHE A 55 6.73 7.15 11.55
N ASP A 56 6.11 8.12 12.19
CA ASP A 56 5.95 8.16 13.65
C ASP A 56 5.02 7.02 14.12
N LYS A 57 3.97 6.73 13.34
CA LYS A 57 3.06 5.62 13.61
C LYS A 57 2.44 5.05 12.34
N ILE A 58 2.15 3.75 12.39
CA ILE A 58 1.39 3.04 11.36
C ILE A 58 0.26 2.28 12.04
N GLU A 59 -0.97 2.57 11.62
CA GLU A 59 -2.20 2.01 12.18
C GLU A 59 -3.07 1.41 11.08
N ARG A 60 -3.83 0.36 11.43
CA ARG A 60 -4.78 -0.29 10.54
C ARG A 60 -6.18 -0.19 11.13
N TYR A 61 -7.13 0.26 10.31
CA TYR A 61 -8.54 0.37 10.64
C TYR A 61 -9.35 -0.47 9.66
N ASP A 62 -10.01 -1.50 10.15
CA ASP A 62 -10.80 -2.40 9.33
C ASP A 62 -12.28 -1.99 9.34
N ALA A 63 -12.83 -1.70 8.16
CA ALA A 63 -14.25 -1.50 7.99
C ALA A 63 -14.94 -2.84 7.69
N PRO A 64 -16.06 -3.20 8.33
CA PRO A 64 -16.74 -4.47 8.07
C PRO A 64 -17.37 -4.51 6.67
N ASP A 65 -17.13 -5.59 5.93
CA ASP A 65 -17.82 -5.94 4.68
C ASP A 65 -17.73 -7.46 4.48
N GLU A 66 -18.83 -8.18 4.73
CA GLU A 66 -18.90 -9.64 4.64
C GLU A 66 -18.58 -10.19 3.24
N ARG A 67 -18.67 -9.36 2.19
CA ARG A 67 -18.38 -9.73 0.81
C ARG A 67 -16.87 -9.67 0.51
N ALA A 68 -16.11 -8.95 1.33
CA ALA A 68 -14.66 -8.82 1.18
C ALA A 68 -13.93 -9.96 1.89
N LYS A 69 -12.69 -10.22 1.47
CA LYS A 69 -11.82 -11.22 2.10
C LYS A 69 -11.66 -10.91 3.59
N ASN A 70 -11.83 -11.96 4.42
CA ASN A 70 -11.81 -11.86 5.88
C ASN A 70 -12.91 -10.95 6.47
N GLY A 71 -13.96 -10.63 5.71
CA GLY A 71 -15.10 -9.84 6.18
C GLY A 71 -14.77 -8.37 6.42
N VAL A 72 -13.66 -7.85 5.89
CA VAL A 72 -13.18 -6.49 6.17
C VAL A 72 -12.56 -5.81 4.96
N ARG A 73 -12.63 -4.47 4.97
CA ARG A 73 -11.97 -3.55 4.05
C ARG A 73 -10.94 -2.71 4.81
N PRO A 74 -9.65 -3.06 4.73
CA PRO A 74 -8.61 -2.41 5.53
C PRO A 74 -8.28 -1.01 5.01
N ASN A 75 -8.08 -0.09 5.95
CA ASN A 75 -7.51 1.23 5.73
C ASN A 75 -6.22 1.36 6.55
N ILE A 76 -5.22 2.03 5.98
CA ILE A 76 -3.91 2.23 6.60
C ILE A 76 -3.73 3.73 6.86
N LEU A 77 -3.43 4.08 8.11
CA LEU A 77 -3.06 5.42 8.52
C LEU A 77 -1.57 5.40 8.89
N ALA A 78 -0.76 6.16 8.16
CA ALA A 78 0.66 6.35 8.45
C ALA A 78 0.95 7.86 8.51
N TYR A 79 1.56 8.31 9.60
CA TYR A 79 1.94 9.71 9.84
C TYR A 79 3.30 9.76 10.50
#